data_AF-A0A0K0Y1G9-F1
#
_entry.id   AF-A0A0K0Y1G9-F1
#
_cell.length_a   1.000
_cell.length_b   1.000
_cell.length_c   1.000
_cell.angle_alpha   90.00
_cell.angle_beta   90.00
_cell.angle_gamma   90.00
#
_symmetry.space_group_name_H-M   'P 1'
#
loop_
_entity.id
_entity.type
_entity.pdbx_description
1 polymer ?
#
loop_
_entity_poly.entity_id
_entity_poly.type
_entity_poly.pdbx_seq_one_letter_code
_entity_poly.pdbx_strand_id
1 'polypeptide(L)'
;MIVEFALSLSLSLPVAGPTVTLVEFTEPVQQVITYPPDAVLNQLSGLTLPDGTIQAFEDGFLVEDTFFGAFAITKDFGYGYVTGSNSIEAAREVAIQECLKQGPVCMIYAELLPNGYVPLAQGQVALSPEAANHFNNPNPDWGNYRAMAISEDGAYSVVWNYGSPREASEAALSDCTGYRVDDLPNLRDMPCVLIPFK
;
A
#
# COMPACT_ATOMS: atom_id res chain seq x y z
N MET A 1 -45.04 -27.12 33.84
CA MET A 1 -43.84 -26.27 33.95
C MET A 1 -43.08 -26.43 32.64
N ILE A 2 -43.31 -25.52 31.69
CA ILE A 2 -42.71 -25.54 30.36
C ILE A 2 -41.50 -24.60 30.43
N VAL A 3 -40.30 -25.15 30.20
CA VAL A 3 -39.06 -24.38 30.18
C VAL A 3 -38.79 -23.99 28.73
N GLU A 4 -39.01 -22.73 28.40
CA GLU A 4 -38.62 -22.15 27.11
C GLU A 4 -37.11 -21.88 27.12
N PHE A 5 -36.39 -22.57 26.23
CA PHE A 5 -35.00 -22.25 25.91
C PHE A 5 -34.97 -21.22 24.80
N ALA A 6 -34.71 -19.96 25.14
CA ALA A 6 -34.38 -18.93 24.17
C ALA A 6 -32.90 -19.07 23.77
N LEU A 7 -32.64 -19.64 22.61
CA LEU A 7 -31.32 -19.61 21.95
C LEU A 7 -31.07 -18.19 21.43
N SER A 8 -30.30 -17.39 22.17
CA SER A 8 -29.75 -16.13 21.69
C SER A 8 -28.58 -16.42 20.74
N LEU A 9 -28.84 -16.44 19.43
CA LEU A 9 -27.77 -16.32 18.43
C LEU A 9 -27.15 -14.93 18.54
N SER A 10 -25.94 -14.87 19.07
CA SER A 10 -25.09 -13.69 19.00
C SER A 10 -24.42 -13.68 17.62
N LEU A 11 -24.94 -12.88 16.70
CA LEU A 11 -24.23 -12.52 15.48
C LEU A 11 -23.05 -11.63 15.87
N SER A 12 -21.85 -12.22 16.00
CA SER A 12 -20.61 -11.45 15.99
C SER A 12 -20.41 -10.89 14.59
N LEU A 13 -20.69 -9.60 14.40
CA LEU A 13 -20.28 -8.89 13.20
C LEU A 13 -18.74 -8.91 13.16
N PRO A 14 -18.11 -9.14 11.98
CA PRO A 14 -16.67 -8.94 11.85
C PRO A 14 -16.34 -7.52 12.29
N VAL A 15 -15.35 -7.39 13.18
CA VAL A 15 -14.82 -6.10 13.59
C VAL A 15 -14.34 -5.42 12.31
N ALA A 16 -14.98 -4.30 11.94
CA ALA A 16 -14.46 -3.45 10.89
C ALA A 16 -13.01 -3.09 11.25
N GLY A 17 -12.07 -3.32 10.33
CA GLY A 17 -10.67 -2.98 10.51
C GLY A 17 -10.46 -1.51 10.89
N PRO A 18 -9.23 -1.11 11.23
CA PRO A 18 -8.93 0.26 11.64
C PRO A 18 -9.47 1.26 10.61
N THR A 19 -10.03 2.38 11.09
CA THR A 19 -10.52 3.44 10.20
C THR A 19 -9.35 4.00 9.41
N VAL A 20 -9.37 3.79 8.10
CA VAL A 20 -8.37 4.32 7.17
C VAL A 20 -8.68 5.78 6.89
N THR A 21 -7.75 6.69 7.18
CA THR A 21 -7.86 8.11 6.86
C THR A 21 -7.09 8.42 5.59
N LEU A 22 -7.75 9.04 4.61
CA LEU A 22 -7.12 9.52 3.39
C LEU A 22 -5.91 10.42 3.73
N VAL A 23 -4.72 9.97 3.36
CA VAL A 23 -3.50 10.78 3.43
C VAL A 23 -2.87 10.83 2.06
N GLU A 24 -2.83 12.02 1.49
CA GLU A 24 -1.99 12.31 0.33
C GLU A 24 -0.57 12.61 0.81
N PHE A 25 0.43 12.14 0.06
CA PHE A 25 1.82 12.50 0.36
C PHE A 25 2.07 13.94 -0.09
N THR A 26 2.14 14.85 0.88
CA THR A 26 2.37 16.28 0.64
C THR A 26 3.74 16.72 1.12
N GLU A 27 4.46 17.46 0.29
CA GLU A 27 5.69 18.12 0.72
C GLU A 27 5.43 19.34 1.63
N PRO A 28 6.33 19.63 2.60
CA PRO A 28 7.47 18.82 2.97
C PRO A 28 7.05 17.62 3.82
N VAL A 29 7.62 16.45 3.53
CA VAL A 29 7.51 15.28 4.42
C VAL A 29 8.23 15.60 5.73
N GLN A 30 7.51 15.50 6.84
CA GLN A 30 8.00 15.84 8.17
C GLN A 30 8.53 14.61 8.91
N GLN A 31 7.93 13.44 8.66
CA GLN A 31 8.28 12.22 9.36
C GLN A 31 8.09 10.98 8.47
N VAL A 32 9.05 10.07 8.56
CA VAL A 32 8.98 8.75 7.94
C VAL A 32 8.61 7.73 9.01
N ILE A 33 7.59 6.93 8.72
CA ILE A 33 7.12 5.82 9.55
C ILE A 33 7.49 4.52 8.84
N THR A 34 8.15 3.62 9.56
CA THR A 34 8.46 2.28 9.04
C THR A 34 7.80 1.23 9.91
N TYR A 35 7.22 0.22 9.29
CA TYR A 35 6.65 -0.94 9.98
C TYR A 35 7.54 -2.16 9.71
N PRO A 36 7.39 -3.25 10.49
CA PRO A 36 8.08 -4.49 10.16
C PRO A 36 7.58 -5.05 8.81
N PRO A 37 8.36 -5.94 8.17
CA PRO A 37 8.05 -6.50 6.85
C PRO A 37 7.00 -7.61 6.95
N ASP A 38 5.88 -7.33 7.62
CA ASP A 38 4.75 -8.22 7.80
C ASP A 38 3.43 -7.44 7.65
N ALA A 39 2.41 -8.10 7.12
CA ALA A 39 1.08 -7.54 6.99
C ALA A 39 0.02 -8.43 7.61
N VAL A 40 -1.05 -7.77 8.05
CA VAL A 40 -2.28 -8.37 8.56
C VAL A 40 -3.34 -8.26 7.49
N LEU A 41 -3.98 -9.38 7.19
CA LEU A 41 -5.14 -9.43 6.30
C LEU A 41 -6.34 -8.75 6.98
N ASN A 42 -6.84 -7.70 6.35
CA ASN A 42 -8.12 -7.07 6.66
C ASN A 42 -9.14 -7.48 5.59
N GLN A 43 -9.86 -8.58 5.83
CA GLN A 43 -10.87 -9.07 4.91
C GLN A 43 -12.18 -8.28 5.05
N LEU A 44 -12.58 -7.58 3.99
CA LEU A 44 -13.77 -6.73 3.99
C LEU A 44 -15.03 -7.46 3.54
N SER A 45 -14.86 -8.45 2.66
CA SER A 45 -15.97 -9.22 2.08
C SER A 45 -15.93 -10.68 2.51
N GLY A 46 -17.10 -11.20 2.93
CA GLY A 46 -17.31 -12.62 3.24
C GLY A 46 -17.73 -13.47 2.04
N LEU A 47 -17.63 -12.94 0.81
CA LEU A 47 -17.95 -13.71 -0.40
C LEU A 47 -16.92 -14.84 -0.59
N THR A 48 -17.42 -16.02 -0.95
CA THR A 48 -16.56 -17.13 -1.38
C THR A 48 -16.06 -16.86 -2.79
N LEU A 49 -14.73 -16.79 -2.96
CA LEU A 49 -14.12 -16.65 -4.28
C LEU A 49 -14.15 -17.98 -5.04
N PRO A 50 -14.45 -17.99 -6.35
CA PRO A 50 -14.37 -19.18 -7.18
C PRO A 50 -12.91 -19.57 -7.46
N ASP A 51 -12.73 -20.79 -7.99
CA ASP A 51 -11.46 -21.29 -8.49
C ASP A 51 -10.83 -20.30 -9.48
N GLY A 52 -9.52 -20.12 -9.42
CA GLY A 52 -8.78 -19.10 -10.18
C GLY A 52 -8.68 -17.76 -9.44
N THR A 53 -9.80 -17.16 -9.04
CA THR A 53 -9.78 -15.92 -8.25
C THR A 53 -9.23 -16.15 -6.85
N ILE A 54 -9.63 -17.26 -6.22
CA ILE A 54 -9.07 -17.67 -4.92
C ILE A 54 -7.58 -17.98 -5.04
N GLN A 55 -7.13 -18.53 -6.17
CA GLN A 55 -5.72 -18.83 -6.39
C GLN A 55 -4.89 -17.55 -6.51
N ALA A 56 -5.36 -16.57 -7.29
CA ALA A 56 -4.70 -15.26 -7.37
C ALA A 56 -4.64 -14.54 -6.01
N PHE A 57 -5.69 -14.73 -5.20
CA PHE A 57 -5.74 -14.20 -3.85
C PHE A 57 -4.71 -14.89 -2.93
N GLU A 58 -4.71 -16.21 -2.86
CA GLU A 58 -3.87 -16.97 -1.93
C GLU A 58 -2.40 -17.07 -2.36
N ASP A 59 -2.13 -17.30 -3.64
CA ASP A 59 -0.78 -17.57 -4.15
C ASP A 59 -0.06 -16.30 -4.63
N GLY A 60 -0.80 -15.24 -4.96
CA GLY A 60 -0.27 -13.95 -5.40
C GLY A 60 -0.37 -12.91 -4.30
N PHE A 61 -1.59 -12.41 -4.07
CA PHE A 61 -1.83 -11.28 -3.17
C PHE A 61 -1.36 -11.52 -1.73
N LEU A 62 -1.59 -12.71 -1.15
CA LEU A 62 -1.17 -13.01 0.22
C LEU A 62 0.32 -13.37 0.37
N VAL A 63 1.06 -13.53 -0.73
CA VAL A 63 2.46 -14.01 -0.73
C VAL A 63 3.44 -12.92 -1.12
N GLU A 64 3.07 -12.04 -2.06
CA GLU A 64 3.95 -11.01 -2.62
C GLU A 64 4.01 -9.76 -1.74
N ASP A 65 5.22 -9.27 -1.43
CA ASP A 65 5.52 -7.98 -0.80
C ASP A 65 4.45 -7.49 0.19
N THR A 66 4.21 -8.32 1.20
CA THR A 66 3.11 -8.19 2.16
C THR A 66 3.28 -6.92 3.01
N PHE A 67 2.79 -5.81 2.49
CA PHE A 67 2.73 -4.49 3.12
C PHE A 67 1.35 -3.86 2.83
N PHE A 68 1.22 -2.56 2.54
CA PHE A 68 -0.05 -2.06 2.03
C PHE A 68 -0.40 -2.71 0.70
N GLY A 69 -1.56 -3.34 0.66
CA GLY A 69 -2.09 -3.98 -0.53
C GLY A 69 -3.61 -3.95 -0.53
N ALA A 70 -4.20 -4.06 -1.71
CA ALA A 70 -5.63 -4.24 -1.84
C ALA A 70 -5.94 -5.24 -2.96
N PHE A 71 -6.99 -6.04 -2.73
CA PHE A 71 -7.52 -6.98 -3.70
C PHE A 71 -8.95 -6.57 -4.03
N ALA A 72 -9.23 -6.29 -5.30
CA ALA A 72 -10.53 -5.89 -5.78
C ALA A 72 -11.14 -6.97 -6.68
N ILE A 73 -12.47 -7.11 -6.62
CA ILE A 73 -13.22 -8.06 -7.44
C ILE A 73 -14.41 -7.39 -8.14
N THR A 74 -14.77 -7.92 -9.30
CA THR A 74 -16.03 -7.64 -9.99
C THR A 74 -17.14 -8.56 -9.48
N LYS A 75 -18.38 -8.28 -9.89
CA LYS A 75 -19.54 -9.12 -9.57
C LYS A 75 -19.40 -10.57 -10.07
N ASP A 76 -18.71 -10.75 -11.19
CA ASP A 76 -18.46 -12.06 -11.81
C ASP A 76 -17.08 -12.63 -11.41
N PHE A 77 -16.47 -12.09 -10.35
CA PHE A 77 -15.20 -12.53 -9.77
C PHE A 77 -13.95 -12.35 -10.66
N GLY A 78 -14.01 -11.51 -11.69
CA GLY A 78 -12.80 -10.91 -12.26
C GLY A 78 -12.08 -10.09 -11.19
N TYR A 79 -10.76 -10.01 -11.24
CA TYR A 79 -9.97 -9.42 -10.15
C TYR A 79 -8.87 -8.49 -10.63
N GLY A 80 -8.40 -7.66 -9.72
CA GLY A 80 -7.17 -6.87 -9.83
C GLY A 80 -6.62 -6.60 -8.43
N TYR A 81 -5.29 -6.58 -8.29
CA TYR A 81 -4.66 -6.38 -7.00
C TYR A 81 -3.33 -5.65 -7.13
N VAL A 82 -2.87 -5.12 -6.00
CA VAL A 82 -1.53 -4.57 -5.83
C VAL A 82 -1.06 -4.87 -4.41
N THR A 83 0.24 -5.00 -4.24
CA THR A 83 0.94 -5.11 -2.96
C THR A 83 2.14 -4.15 -2.96
N GLY A 84 2.76 -3.93 -1.80
CA GLY A 84 3.96 -3.08 -1.70
C GLY A 84 3.75 -1.57 -1.84
N SER A 85 2.51 -1.05 -1.84
CA SER A 85 2.27 0.40 -1.90
C SER A 85 2.74 1.11 -0.61
N ASN A 86 2.97 2.41 -0.68
CA ASN A 86 3.35 3.22 0.49
C ASN A 86 2.13 3.77 1.26
N SER A 87 0.92 3.68 0.69
CA SER A 87 -0.35 3.97 1.39
C SER A 87 -1.44 2.95 1.04
N ILE A 88 -2.38 2.73 1.96
CA ILE A 88 -3.54 1.85 1.71
C ILE A 88 -4.52 2.50 0.72
N GLU A 89 -4.58 3.83 0.69
CA GLU A 89 -5.34 4.61 -0.27
C GLU A 89 -4.89 4.31 -1.70
N ALA A 90 -3.59 4.44 -1.96
CA ALA A 90 -3.03 4.12 -3.26
C ALA A 90 -3.24 2.66 -3.63
N ALA A 91 -3.04 1.75 -2.68
CA ALA A 91 -3.28 0.32 -2.92
C ALA A 91 -4.73 0.05 -3.37
N ARG A 92 -5.72 0.65 -2.68
CA ARG A 92 -7.14 0.54 -3.06
C ARG A 92 -7.41 1.08 -4.45
N GLU A 93 -6.89 2.26 -4.77
CA GLU A 93 -7.13 2.91 -6.05
C GLU A 93 -6.51 2.14 -7.22
N VAL A 94 -5.27 1.69 -7.08
CA VAL A 94 -4.59 0.85 -8.08
C VAL A 94 -5.34 -0.48 -8.23
N ALA A 95 -5.69 -1.17 -7.14
CA ALA A 95 -6.43 -2.43 -7.21
C ALA A 95 -7.79 -2.28 -7.91
N ILE A 96 -8.51 -1.18 -7.66
CA ILE A 96 -9.76 -0.87 -8.37
C ILE A 96 -9.50 -0.65 -9.85
N GLN A 97 -8.49 0.13 -10.24
CA GLN A 97 -8.16 0.36 -11.65
C GLN A 97 -7.74 -0.94 -12.36
N GLU A 98 -6.97 -1.81 -11.70
CA GLU A 98 -6.63 -3.14 -12.21
C GLU A 98 -7.89 -4.01 -12.39
N CYS A 99 -8.78 -4.02 -11.39
CA CYS A 99 -10.03 -4.76 -11.46
C CYS A 99 -10.95 -4.24 -12.58
N LEU A 100 -10.96 -2.93 -12.82
CA LEU A 100 -11.79 -2.31 -13.87
C LEU A 100 -11.39 -2.76 -15.28
N LYS A 101 -10.19 -3.32 -15.47
CA LYS A 101 -9.79 -4.00 -16.72
C LYS A 101 -10.63 -5.26 -16.98
N GLN A 102 -11.19 -5.88 -15.94
CA GLN A 102 -11.97 -7.11 -16.01
C GLN A 102 -13.49 -6.87 -16.08
N GLY A 103 -13.98 -5.72 -15.62
CA GLY A 103 -15.41 -5.41 -15.62
C GLY A 103 -15.74 -4.01 -15.10
N PRO A 104 -16.97 -3.52 -15.33
CA PRO A 104 -17.32 -2.11 -15.12
C PRO A 104 -17.56 -1.70 -13.66
N VAL A 105 -17.68 -2.67 -12.75
CA VAL A 105 -17.99 -2.42 -11.33
C VAL A 105 -17.09 -3.30 -10.49
N CYS A 106 -16.30 -2.66 -9.64
CA CYS A 106 -15.34 -3.29 -8.74
C CYS A 106 -15.62 -2.90 -7.29
N MET A 107 -15.32 -3.81 -6.38
CA MET A 107 -15.31 -3.57 -4.95
C MET A 107 -14.03 -4.12 -4.33
N ILE A 108 -13.54 -3.49 -3.26
CA ILE A 108 -12.44 -4.05 -2.47
C ILE A 108 -12.95 -5.29 -1.73
N TYR A 109 -12.30 -6.43 -1.97
CA TYR A 109 -12.54 -7.70 -1.31
C TYR A 109 -11.77 -7.79 0.02
N ALA A 110 -10.50 -7.40 -0.02
CA ALA A 110 -9.58 -7.51 1.10
C ALA A 110 -8.42 -6.51 0.97
N GLU A 111 -7.76 -6.28 2.09
CA GLU A 111 -6.63 -5.38 2.22
C GLU A 111 -5.50 -6.06 3.01
N LEU A 112 -4.28 -5.67 2.71
CA LEU A 112 -3.12 -5.93 3.56
C LEU A 112 -2.74 -4.62 4.24
N LEU A 113 -2.62 -4.67 5.56
CA LEU A 113 -2.17 -3.54 6.37
C LEU A 113 -0.89 -3.96 7.10
N PRO A 114 0.15 -3.12 7.14
CA PRO A 114 1.36 -3.41 7.91
C PRO A 114 1.02 -3.72 9.37
N ASN A 115 1.76 -4.64 9.97
CA ASN A 115 1.54 -4.96 11.38
C ASN A 115 1.80 -3.73 12.27
N GLY A 116 0.86 -3.45 13.17
CA GLY A 116 0.89 -2.25 14.00
C GLY A 116 0.56 -0.95 13.26
N TYR A 117 0.00 -1.02 12.05
CA TYR A 117 -0.44 0.14 11.31
C TYR A 117 -1.39 1.02 12.14
N VAL A 118 -1.09 2.31 12.14
CA VAL A 118 -1.98 3.36 12.58
C VAL A 118 -2.13 4.37 11.45
N PRO A 119 -3.31 4.99 11.30
CA PRO A 119 -3.51 5.99 10.26
C PRO A 119 -2.46 7.10 10.33
N LEU A 120 -1.85 7.40 9.18
CA LEU A 120 -0.81 8.41 9.09
C LEU A 120 -1.41 9.81 9.35
N ALA A 121 -0.65 10.66 10.02
CA ALA A 121 -0.98 12.07 10.14
C ALA A 121 -0.47 12.85 8.91
N GLN A 122 -1.00 14.07 8.71
CA GLN A 122 -0.49 14.96 7.68
C GLN A 122 1.02 15.18 7.81
N GLY A 123 1.74 15.06 6.69
CA GLY A 123 3.20 15.17 6.66
C GLY A 123 3.95 13.91 7.12
N GLN A 124 3.24 12.84 7.47
CA GLN A 124 3.83 11.51 7.67
C GLN A 124 3.73 10.70 6.38
N VAL A 125 4.75 9.90 6.12
CA VAL A 125 4.77 8.92 5.04
C VAL A 125 5.15 7.55 5.59
N ALA A 126 4.66 6.49 4.97
CA ALA A 126 5.14 5.14 5.21
C ALA A 126 6.04 4.66 4.07
N LEU A 127 6.88 3.67 4.36
CA LEU A 127 7.76 3.06 3.39
C LEU A 127 7.48 1.57 3.29
N SER A 128 7.37 1.08 2.05
CA SER A 128 7.41 -0.34 1.73
C SER A 128 8.69 -0.98 2.29
N PRO A 129 8.70 -2.30 2.56
CA PRO A 129 9.79 -2.94 3.30
C PRO A 129 11.19 -2.71 2.70
N GLU A 130 11.31 -2.76 1.37
CA GLU A 130 12.58 -2.55 0.68
C GLU A 130 13.06 -1.09 0.81
N ALA A 131 12.17 -0.13 0.55
CA ALA A 131 12.43 1.29 0.74
C ALA A 131 12.81 1.59 2.21
N ALA A 132 12.07 1.01 3.17
CA ALA A 132 12.34 1.13 4.60
C ALA A 132 13.71 0.57 4.98
N ASN A 133 14.16 -0.53 4.35
CA ASN A 133 15.48 -1.08 4.59
C ASN A 133 16.58 -0.13 4.14
N HIS A 134 16.47 0.47 2.96
CA HIS A 134 17.43 1.49 2.51
C HIS A 134 17.43 2.74 3.40
N PHE A 135 16.24 3.16 3.87
CA PHE A 135 16.07 4.29 4.77
C PHE A 135 16.73 4.06 6.14
N ASN A 136 16.48 2.90 6.74
CA ASN A 136 16.93 2.56 8.09
C ASN A 136 18.37 2.07 8.15
N ASN A 137 18.85 1.43 7.08
CA ASN A 137 20.18 0.82 7.00
C ASN A 137 20.98 1.41 5.83
N PRO A 138 21.26 2.73 5.81
CA PRO A 138 21.97 3.32 4.71
C PRO A 138 23.40 2.79 4.62
N ASN A 139 23.86 2.43 3.42
CA ASN A 139 25.22 1.93 3.24
C ASN A 139 26.23 3.04 3.60
N PRO A 140 27.19 2.77 4.50
CA PRO A 140 28.21 3.77 4.88
C PRO A 140 29.10 4.21 3.70
N ASP A 141 29.20 3.39 2.64
CA ASP A 141 30.03 3.67 1.47
C ASP A 141 29.32 4.54 0.41
N TRP A 142 28.11 5.03 0.68
CA TRP A 142 27.29 5.83 -0.26
C TRP A 142 27.83 7.23 -0.61
N GLY A 143 29.07 7.57 -0.26
CA GLY A 143 29.72 8.79 -0.72
C GLY A 143 29.06 10.07 -0.19
N ASN A 144 29.14 11.17 -0.96
CA ASN A 144 28.84 12.52 -0.48
C ASN A 144 27.35 12.80 -0.27
N TYR A 145 26.66 13.23 -1.33
CA TYR A 145 25.26 13.65 -1.25
C TYR A 145 24.35 12.52 -1.71
N ARG A 146 23.31 12.28 -0.92
CA ARG A 146 22.30 11.24 -1.13
C ARG A 146 20.91 11.81 -0.96
N ALA A 147 19.95 11.20 -1.63
CA ALA A 147 18.54 11.55 -1.52
C ALA A 147 17.70 10.30 -1.74
N MET A 148 16.49 10.34 -1.19
CA MET A 148 15.49 9.30 -1.38
C MET A 148 14.15 9.97 -1.71
N ALA A 149 13.45 9.42 -2.69
CA ALA A 149 12.12 9.86 -3.07
C ALA A 149 11.18 8.66 -3.09
N ILE A 150 9.90 8.90 -2.80
CA ILE A 150 8.84 7.89 -2.80
C ILE A 150 7.54 8.46 -3.36
N SER A 151 6.67 7.61 -3.88
CA SER A 151 5.26 7.93 -4.17
C SER A 151 4.32 7.01 -3.40
N GLU A 152 3.04 7.38 -3.33
CA GLU A 152 2.05 6.61 -2.56
C GLU A 152 1.81 5.19 -3.11
N ASP A 153 1.91 5.00 -4.43
CA ASP A 153 1.70 3.73 -5.14
C ASP A 153 2.79 2.68 -4.85
N GLY A 154 3.90 3.06 -4.22
CA GLY A 154 5.00 2.16 -3.87
C GLY A 154 6.31 2.46 -4.60
N ALA A 155 6.31 3.34 -5.61
CA ALA A 155 7.54 3.72 -6.27
C ALA A 155 8.52 4.37 -5.29
N TYR A 156 9.80 4.07 -5.46
CA TYR A 156 10.86 4.70 -4.69
C TYR A 156 12.15 4.80 -5.49
N SER A 157 13.04 5.66 -5.05
CA SER A 157 14.43 5.69 -5.50
C SER A 157 15.35 6.08 -4.34
N VAL A 158 16.57 5.55 -4.37
CA VAL A 158 17.65 5.95 -3.48
C VAL A 158 18.86 6.24 -4.33
N VAL A 159 19.37 7.46 -4.23
CA VAL A 159 20.51 7.92 -5.03
C VAL A 159 21.62 8.38 -4.11
N TRP A 160 22.87 8.22 -4.53
CA TRP A 160 24.02 8.50 -3.68
C TRP A 160 25.25 8.92 -4.48
N ASN A 161 26.24 9.49 -3.76
CA ASN A 161 27.50 9.97 -4.33
C ASN A 161 27.38 11.07 -5.40
N TYR A 162 26.41 11.97 -5.24
CA TYR A 162 26.24 13.15 -6.12
C TYR A 162 27.13 14.31 -5.70
N GLY A 163 27.27 15.32 -6.58
CA GLY A 163 28.11 16.50 -6.40
C GLY A 163 27.48 17.61 -5.56
N SER A 164 26.16 17.63 -5.40
CA SER A 164 25.45 18.56 -4.51
C SER A 164 24.13 17.97 -3.96
N PRO A 165 23.57 18.53 -2.86
CA PRO A 165 22.26 18.12 -2.36
C PRO A 165 21.14 18.30 -3.40
N ARG A 166 21.19 19.40 -4.16
CA ARG A 166 20.21 19.68 -5.21
C ARG A 166 20.23 18.62 -6.31
N GLU A 167 21.43 18.26 -6.77
CA GLU A 167 21.63 17.25 -7.80
C GLU A 167 21.12 15.88 -7.34
N ALA A 168 21.41 15.50 -6.08
CA ALA A 168 20.86 14.28 -5.48
C ALA A 168 19.33 14.31 -5.42
N SER A 169 18.73 15.41 -4.94
CA SER A 169 17.28 15.56 -4.86
C SER A 169 16.59 15.46 -6.23
N GLU A 170 17.12 16.16 -7.23
CA GLU A 170 16.59 16.14 -8.60
C GLU A 170 16.70 14.73 -9.22
N ALA A 171 17.83 14.05 -9.00
CA ALA A 171 18.03 12.68 -9.45
C ALA A 171 17.07 11.70 -8.77
N ALA A 172 16.90 11.77 -7.45
CA ALA A 172 15.97 10.91 -6.73
C ALA A 172 14.52 11.08 -7.23
N LEU A 173 14.05 12.32 -7.36
CA LEU A 173 12.70 12.59 -7.87
C LEU A 173 12.50 12.07 -9.31
N SER A 174 13.50 12.27 -10.17
CA SER A 174 13.47 11.75 -11.56
C SER A 174 13.42 10.23 -11.60
N ASP A 175 14.31 9.56 -10.87
CA ASP A 175 14.39 8.09 -10.87
C ASP A 175 13.12 7.47 -10.27
N CYS A 176 12.61 8.02 -9.16
CA CYS A 176 11.36 7.56 -8.56
C CYS A 176 10.19 7.71 -9.54
N THR A 177 10.13 8.81 -10.29
CA THR A 177 9.07 9.06 -11.26
C THR A 177 8.99 7.97 -12.33
N GLY A 178 10.12 7.36 -12.70
CA GLY A 178 10.18 6.27 -13.68
C GLY A 178 9.61 4.93 -13.20
N TYR A 179 9.32 4.78 -11.90
CA TYR A 179 8.77 3.56 -11.29
C TYR A 179 7.32 3.70 -10.84
N ARG A 180 6.71 4.86 -11.07
CA ARG A 180 5.31 5.11 -10.72
C ARG A 180 4.37 4.30 -11.61
N VAL A 181 3.20 3.99 -11.07
CA VAL A 181 2.09 3.42 -11.84
C VAL A 181 1.45 4.52 -12.66
N ASP A 182 1.75 4.56 -13.97
CA ASP A 182 1.28 5.60 -14.90
C ASP A 182 0.50 5.06 -16.11
N ASP A 183 0.34 3.74 -16.21
CA ASP A 183 -0.35 3.07 -17.31
C ASP A 183 -1.88 2.92 -17.06
N LEU A 184 -2.35 3.31 -15.88
CA LEU A 184 -3.75 3.23 -15.46
C LEU A 184 -4.50 4.55 -15.72
N PRO A 185 -5.40 4.62 -16.72
CA PRO A 185 -5.88 5.89 -17.28
C PRO A 185 -6.76 6.73 -16.35
N ASN A 186 -7.38 6.13 -15.33
CA ASN A 186 -8.19 6.87 -14.34
C ASN A 186 -7.59 6.84 -12.94
N LEU A 187 -6.33 6.42 -12.80
CA LEU A 187 -5.62 6.53 -11.54
C LEU A 187 -5.31 8.01 -11.28
N ARG A 188 -5.46 8.47 -10.03
CA ARG A 188 -5.04 9.84 -9.68
C ARG A 188 -3.52 9.95 -9.78
N ASP A 189 -3.04 11.17 -9.93
CA ASP A 189 -1.60 11.43 -9.86
C ASP A 189 -1.09 11.16 -8.42
N MET A 190 -0.05 10.34 -8.32
CA MET A 190 0.65 10.02 -7.06
C MET A 190 2.12 10.39 -7.22
N PRO A 191 2.45 11.70 -7.19
CA PRO A 191 3.79 12.16 -7.51
C PRO A 191 4.82 11.68 -6.49
N CYS A 192 6.07 11.56 -6.93
CA CYS A 192 7.18 11.32 -6.02
C CYS A 192 7.46 12.56 -5.17
N VAL A 193 7.74 12.34 -3.88
CA VAL A 193 8.12 13.36 -2.90
C VAL A 193 9.45 13.00 -2.27
N LEU A 194 10.24 14.02 -1.90
CA LEU A 194 11.46 13.80 -1.13
C LEU A 194 11.14 13.47 0.32
N ILE A 195 11.89 12.55 0.91
CA ILE A 195 11.80 12.23 2.34
C ILE A 195 13.03 12.73 3.09
N PRO A 196 12.95 12.99 4.41
CA PRO A 196 14.08 13.41 5.24
C PRO A 196 15.08 12.26 5.44
N PHE A 197 15.85 11.98 4.39
CA PHE A 197 16.85 10.91 4.35
C PHE A 197 18.15 11.39 4.98
N LYS A 198 18.55 10.68 6.04
CA LYS A 198 19.76 10.99 6.82
C LYS A 198 21.00 10.57 6.08
#